data_AF-F4LXF7-F1
#
_entry.id   AF-F4LXF7-F1
#
_cell.length_a   1.000
_cell.length_b   1.000
_cell.length_c   1.000
_cell.angle_alpha   90.00
_cell.angle_beta   90.00
_cell.angle_gamma   90.00
#
_symmetry.space_group_name_H-M   'P 1'
#
loop_
_entity.id
_entity.type
_entity.pdbx_description
1 polymer ?
#
loop_
_entity_poly.entity_id
_entity_poly.type
_entity_poly.pdbx_seq_one_letter_code
_entity_poly.pdbx_strand_id
1 'polypeptide(L)'
;MIRKQYTEEFKEQIIKECQEVRNVALVARRHDISSNTIHNWIRKAQKRGSITPLPKSEEKRIREVENRLEAISKENNTLKKLLGEKELELAVL
;
A
#
# COMPACT_ATOMS: atom_id res chain seq x y z
N MET A 1 4.67 -7.80 -28.59
CA MET A 1 3.84 -8.15 -27.42
C MET A 1 3.39 -6.85 -26.74
N ILE A 2 2.08 -6.58 -26.71
CA ILE A 2 1.54 -5.35 -26.09
C ILE A 2 1.55 -5.54 -24.57
N ARG A 3 2.22 -4.65 -23.83
CA ARG A 3 2.20 -4.67 -22.36
C ARG A 3 0.87 -4.08 -21.89
N LYS A 4 0.03 -4.88 -21.22
CA LYS A 4 -1.15 -4.36 -20.49
C LYS A 4 -0.66 -3.30 -19.48
N GLN A 5 -1.09 -2.05 -19.64
CA GLN A 5 -0.86 -0.98 -18.68
C GLN A 5 -2.06 -0.91 -17.75
N TYR A 6 -1.78 -0.76 -16.46
CA TYR A 6 -2.78 -0.63 -15.41
C TYR A 6 -2.56 0.71 -14.70
N THR A 7 -3.66 1.38 -14.38
CA THR A 7 -3.64 2.62 -13.60
C THR A 7 -3.13 2.36 -12.19
N GLU A 8 -2.78 3.42 -11.46
CA GLU A 8 -2.19 3.28 -10.13
C GLU A 8 -3.26 2.92 -9.10
N GLU A 9 -4.44 3.53 -9.24
CA GLU A 9 -5.63 3.30 -8.42
C GLU A 9 -6.08 1.83 -8.54
N PHE A 10 -6.03 1.27 -9.75
CA PHE A 10 -6.37 -0.13 -9.96
C PHE A 10 -5.37 -1.07 -9.28
N LYS A 11 -4.06 -0.77 -9.34
CA LYS A 11 -3.06 -1.57 -8.63
C LYS A 11 -3.26 -1.52 -7.12
N GLU A 12 -3.64 -0.35 -6.60
CA GLU A 12 -3.93 -0.16 -5.18
C GLU A 12 -5.14 -0.93 -4.71
N GLN A 13 -6.24 -0.89 -5.47
CA GLN A 13 -7.41 -1.70 -5.19
C GLN A 13 -7.07 -3.20 -5.16
N ILE A 14 -6.31 -3.69 -6.15
CA ILE A 14 -5.92 -5.12 -6.22
C ILE A 14 -5.02 -5.52 -5.05
N ILE A 15 -4.05 -4.67 -4.68
CA ILE A 15 -3.16 -4.95 -3.54
C ILE A 15 -3.96 -5.00 -2.24
N LYS A 16 -4.89 -4.05 -2.04
CA LYS A 16 -5.76 -4.00 -0.86
C LYS A 16 -6.65 -5.24 -0.77
N GLU A 17 -7.30 -5.63 -1.86
CA GLU A 17 -8.11 -6.85 -1.92
C GLU A 17 -7.27 -8.10 -1.61
N CYS A 18 -6.01 -8.15 -2.09
CA CYS A 18 -5.10 -9.24 -1.75
C CYS A 18 -4.76 -9.31 -0.26
N GLN A 19 -4.66 -8.16 0.43
CA GLN A 19 -4.40 -8.09 1.87
C GLN A 19 -5.63 -8.52 2.68
N GLU A 20 -6.82 -8.11 2.28
CA GLU A 20 -8.09 -8.47 2.94
C GLU A 20 -8.41 -9.97 2.78
N VAL A 21 -8.33 -10.48 1.55
CA VAL A 21 -8.66 -11.87 1.21
C VAL A 21 -7.55 -12.85 1.62
N ARG A 22 -6.30 -12.36 1.75
CA ARG A 22 -5.09 -13.17 2.00
C ARG A 22 -4.87 -14.30 0.98
N ASN A 23 -5.38 -14.15 -0.24
CA ASN A 23 -5.22 -15.12 -1.33
C ASN A 23 -5.01 -14.41 -2.68
N VAL A 24 -3.74 -14.26 -3.08
CA VAL A 24 -3.36 -13.59 -4.33
C VAL A 24 -3.83 -14.36 -5.57
N ALA A 25 -3.86 -15.70 -5.53
CA ALA A 25 -4.28 -16.53 -6.66
C ALA A 25 -5.78 -16.41 -6.96
N LEU A 26 -6.60 -16.19 -5.93
CA LEU A 26 -8.03 -15.94 -6.09
C LEU A 26 -8.28 -14.57 -6.75
N VAL A 27 -7.66 -13.52 -6.22
CA VAL A 27 -7.80 -12.15 -6.75
C VAL A 27 -7.26 -12.07 -8.18
N ALA A 28 -6.12 -12.71 -8.46
CA ALA A 28 -5.55 -12.84 -9.80
C ALA A 28 -6.56 -13.38 -10.83
N ARG A 29 -7.26 -14.47 -10.48
CA ARG A 29 -8.27 -15.08 -11.35
C ARG A 29 -9.50 -14.20 -11.55
N ARG A 30 -9.96 -13.50 -10.51
CA ARG A 30 -11.14 -12.60 -10.59
C ARG A 30 -10.92 -11.44 -11.56
N HIS A 31 -9.70 -10.92 -11.63
CA HIS A 31 -9.38 -9.74 -12.43
C HIS A 31 -8.64 -10.05 -13.75
N ASP A 32 -8.47 -11.33 -14.11
CA ASP A 32 -7.69 -11.78 -15.28
C ASP A 32 -6.26 -11.21 -15.31
N ILE A 33 -5.59 -11.24 -14.16
CA ILE A 33 -4.22 -10.75 -13.98
C ILE A 33 -3.35 -11.93 -13.54
N SER A 34 -2.13 -12.04 -14.09
CA SER A 34 -1.22 -13.08 -13.61
C SER A 34 -0.84 -12.83 -12.13
N SER A 35 -0.84 -13.87 -11.31
CA SER A 35 -0.44 -13.75 -9.90
C SER A 35 0.96 -13.16 -9.75
N ASN A 36 1.87 -13.47 -10.69
CA ASN A 36 3.22 -12.92 -10.71
C ASN A 36 3.22 -11.39 -10.91
N THR A 37 2.31 -10.86 -11.73
CA THR A 37 2.14 -9.41 -11.90
C THR A 37 1.74 -8.75 -10.58
N ILE A 38 0.79 -9.34 -9.86
CA ILE A 38 0.32 -8.81 -8.56
C ILE A 38 1.44 -8.89 -7.52
N HIS A 39 2.14 -10.02 -7.41
CA HIS A 39 3.30 -10.14 -6.52
C HIS A 39 4.39 -9.10 -6.83
N ASN A 40 4.62 -8.79 -8.10
CA ASN A 40 5.56 -7.73 -8.49
C ASN A 40 5.07 -6.34 -8.06
N TRP A 41 3.77 -6.06 -8.10
CA TRP A 41 3.22 -4.80 -7.58
C TRP A 41 3.37 -4.71 -6.06
N ILE A 42 3.03 -5.77 -5.33
CA ILE A 42 3.20 -5.86 -3.88
C ILE A 42 4.67 -5.62 -3.49
N ARG A 43 5.62 -6.32 -4.14
CA ARG A 43 7.06 -6.14 -3.88
C ARG A 43 7.53 -4.72 -4.16
N LYS A 44 7.05 -4.09 -5.24
CA LYS A 44 7.39 -2.70 -5.58
C LYS A 44 6.81 -1.71 -4.58
N ALA A 45 5.57 -1.92 -4.14
CA ALA A 45 4.92 -1.11 -3.13
C ALA A 45 5.67 -1.20 -1.79
N GLN A 46 6.01 -2.41 -1.35
CA GLN A 46 6.78 -2.64 -0.12
C GLN A 46 8.16 -1.98 -0.16
N LYS A 47 8.89 -2.09 -1.28
CA LYS A 47 10.22 -1.48 -1.41
C LYS A 47 10.19 0.06 -1.40
N ARG A 48 9.11 0.66 -1.90
CA ARG A 48 8.97 2.11 -2.07
C ARG A 48 8.15 2.78 -0.96
N GLY A 49 7.47 1.99 -0.14
CA GLY A 49 6.42 2.47 0.78
C GLY A 49 5.15 2.97 0.09
N SER A 50 5.05 2.85 -1.25
CA SER A 50 3.89 3.31 -2.03
C SER A 50 3.88 2.68 -3.42
N ILE A 51 2.67 2.57 -3.98
CA ILE A 51 2.41 2.05 -5.33
C ILE A 51 2.78 3.10 -6.37
N THR A 52 2.57 4.39 -6.04
CA THR A 52 2.88 5.50 -6.93
C THR A 52 4.40 5.73 -6.95
N PRO A 53 5.03 5.70 -8.14
CA PRO A 53 6.44 5.94 -8.28
C PRO A 53 6.76 7.38 -7.91
N LEU A 54 7.94 7.58 -7.33
CA LEU A 54 8.44 8.93 -7.12
C LEU A 54 8.65 9.62 -8.49
N PRO A 55 8.40 10.95 -8.57
CA PRO A 55 8.65 11.72 -9.78
C PRO A 55 10.13 11.63 -10.21
N LYS A 56 10.47 12.01 -11.44
CA LYS A 56 11.88 11.96 -11.91
C LYS A 56 12.70 13.17 -11.48
N SER A 57 12.07 14.35 -11.40
CA SER A 57 12.71 15.59 -10.95
C SER A 57 13.07 15.52 -9.47
N GLU A 58 14.30 15.87 -9.13
CA GLU A 58 14.84 15.77 -7.77
C GLU A 58 14.07 16.61 -6.75
N GLU A 59 13.78 17.87 -7.07
CA GLU A 59 12.99 18.78 -6.21
C GLU A 59 11.60 18.22 -5.93
N LYS A 60 10.92 17.70 -6.96
CA LYS A 60 9.60 17.07 -6.82
C LYS A 60 9.68 15.77 -6.00
N ARG A 61 10.79 15.02 -6.10
CA ARG A 61 10.99 13.78 -5.32
C ARG A 61 11.16 14.10 -3.84
N ILE A 62 11.97 15.10 -3.51
CA ILE A 62 12.22 15.49 -2.12
C ILE A 62 10.89 15.89 -1.48
N ARG A 63 10.15 16.82 -2.12
CA ARG A 63 8.83 17.26 -1.63
C ARG A 63 7.84 16.10 -1.47
N GLU A 64 7.79 15.18 -2.43
CA GLU A 64 6.90 14.01 -2.36
C GLU A 64 7.29 13.06 -1.22
N VAL A 65 8.59 12.86 -0.98
CA VAL A 65 9.08 12.04 0.14
C VAL A 65 8.75 12.70 1.48
N GLU A 66 8.93 14.01 1.61
CA GLU A 66 8.57 14.77 2.82
C GLU A 66 7.07 14.65 3.12
N ASN A 67 6.22 14.84 2.12
CA ASN A 67 4.76 14.70 2.25
C ASN A 67 4.37 13.29 2.72
N ARG A 68 4.97 12.25 2.13
CA ARG A 68 4.74 10.85 2.53
C ARG A 68 5.20 10.60 3.97
N LEU A 69 6.36 11.13 4.35
CA LEU A 69 6.89 10.99 5.70
C LEU A 69 5.95 11.64 6.73
N GLU A 70 5.45 12.84 6.44
CA GLU A 70 4.50 13.53 7.31
C GLU A 70 3.20 12.74 7.47
N ALA A 71 2.63 12.24 6.37
CA ALA A 71 1.41 11.44 6.39
C ALA A 71 1.58 10.16 7.22
N ILE A 72 2.66 9.41 6.99
CA ILE A 72 2.98 8.18 7.73
C ILE A 72 3.23 8.48 9.21
N SER A 73 3.86 9.60 9.53
CA SER A 73 4.09 10.02 10.93
C SER A 73 2.77 10.32 11.64
N LYS A 74 1.85 11.03 10.98
CA LYS A 74 0.50 11.29 11.50
C LYS A 74 -0.28 10.01 11.75
N GLU A 75 -0.29 9.10 10.77
CA GLU A 75 -0.95 7.79 10.89
C GLU A 75 -0.36 6.95 12.03
N ASN A 76 0.96 6.93 12.19
CA ASN A 76 1.58 6.23 13.31
C ASN A 76 1.15 6.81 14.66
N ASN A 77 1.05 8.13 14.77
CA ASN A 77 0.62 8.77 16.01
C ASN A 77 -0.85 8.45 16.34
N THR A 78 -1.73 8.38 15.34
CA THR A 78 -3.13 7.98 15.56
C THR A 78 -3.23 6.51 15.94
N LEU A 79 -2.50 5.62 15.26
CA LEU A 79 -2.47 4.18 15.58
C LEU A 79 -1.93 3.92 16.99
N LYS A 80 -0.88 4.60 17.42
CA LYS A 80 -0.34 4.47 18.79
C LYS A 80 -1.36 4.91 19.85
N LYS A 81 -2.13 5.97 19.59
CA LYS A 81 -3.20 6.41 20.51
C LYS A 81 -4.30 5.36 20.61
N LEU A 82 -4.81 4.89 19.48
CA LEU A 82 -5.84 3.84 19.43
C LEU A 82 -5.38 2.55 20.13
N LEU A 83 -4.11 2.17 19.96
CA LEU A 83 -3.54 1.02 20.64
C LEU A 83 -3.55 1.21 22.17
N GLY A 84 -3.10 2.38 22.66
CA GLY A 84 -3.13 2.69 24.08
C GLY A 84 -4.55 2.72 24.67
N GLU A 85 -5.53 3.24 23.92
CA GLU A 85 -6.95 3.19 24.31
C GLU A 85 -7.45 1.75 24.44
N LYS A 86 -7.06 0.85 23.53
CA LYS A 86 -7.41 -0.57 23.58
C LYS A 86 -6.70 -1.33 24.70
N GLU A 87 -5.44 -1.02 24.98
CA GLU A 87 -4.71 -1.60 26.11
C GLU A 87 -5.34 -1.20 27.45
N LEU A 88 -5.80 0.06 27.57
CA LEU A 88 -6.54 0.52 28.75
C LEU A 88 -7.91 -0.17 28.88
N GLU A 89 -8.65 -0.31 27.79
CA GLU A 89 -9.94 -1.02 27.78
C GLU A 89 -9.81 -2.48 28.24
N LEU A 90 -8.76 -3.17 27.79
CA LEU A 90 -8.45 -4.53 28.22
C LEU A 90 -8.01 -4.63 29.69
N ALA A 91 -7.35 -3.60 30.23
CA ALA A 91 -6.87 -3.60 31.62
C ALA A 91 -7.99 -3.36 32.65
N VAL A 92 -9.13 -2.82 32.22
CA VAL A 92 -10.30 -2.55 33.08
C VAL A 92 -11.34 -3.68 33.05
N LEU A 93 -11.21 -4.63 32.10
CA LEU A 93 -12.01 -5.85 31.99
C LEU A 93 -11.36 -7.02 32.74
#